data_AF-A0A923DMT3-F1
#
_entry.id   AF-A0A923DMT3-F1
#
_cell.length_a   1.000
_cell.length_b   1.000
_cell.length_c   1.000
_cell.angle_alpha   90.00
_cell.angle_beta   90.00
_cell.angle_gamma   90.00
#
_symmetry.space_group_name_H-M   'P 1'
#
loop_
_entity.id
_entity.type
_entity.pdbx_description
1 polymer ?
#
loop_
_entity_poly.entity_id
_entity_poly.type
_entity_poly.pdbx_seq_one_letter_code
_entity_poly.pdbx_strand_id
1 'polypeptide(L)' 'MRVRHHGEIARIEVESEEIMRAASPEIRRQVAEKFKELEYLYTTLDLGGYRMGSMNAVLNRGNKA' A
#
# COMPACT_ATOMS: atom_id res chain seq x y z
N MET A 1 7.69 -6.17 1.53
CA MET A 1 6.36 -5.66 1.98
C MET A 1 6.55 -4.43 2.86
N ARG A 2 5.71 -3.40 2.67
CA ARG A 2 5.71 -2.16 3.46
C ARG A 2 4.28 -1.69 3.70
N VAL A 3 4.04 -1.05 4.84
CA VAL A 3 2.81 -0.30 5.12
C VAL A 3 3.18 1.19 5.19
N ARG A 4 2.47 2.03 4.45
CA ARG A 4 2.60 3.49 4.51
C ARG A 4 1.38 4.09 5.19
N HIS A 5 1.66 4.98 6.12
CA HIS A 5 0.66 5.75 6.84
C HIS A 5 0.36 7.05 6.08
N HIS A 6 -0.92 7.29 5.83
CA HIS A 6 -1.45 8.52 5.21
C HIS A 6 -2.70 8.97 5.98
N GLY A 7 -2.50 9.48 7.20
CA GLY A 7 -3.60 9.84 8.08
C GLY A 7 -4.48 8.62 8.38
N GLU A 8 -5.74 8.68 8.00
CA GLU A 8 -6.71 7.60 8.21
C GLU A 8 -6.58 6.43 7.21
N ILE A 9 -5.60 6.50 6.30
CA ILE A 9 -5.35 5.48 5.27
C ILE A 9 -4.06 4.71 5.57
N ALA A 10 -4.19 3.38 5.66
CA ALA A 10 -3.08 2.46 5.56
C ALA A 10 -2.92 1.99 4.11
N ARG A 11 -1.78 2.30 3.47
CA ARG A 11 -1.47 1.81 2.13
C ARG A 11 -0.43 0.69 2.18
N ILE A 12 -0.81 -0.47 1.70
CA ILE A 12 0.01 -1.69 1.70
C ILE A 12 0.71 -1.80 0.35
N GLU A 13 2.03 -1.99 0.41
CA GLU A 13 2.92 -2.20 -0.74
C GLU A 13 3.52 -3.62 -0.62
N VAL A 14 3.21 -4.49 -1.59
CA VAL A 14 3.75 -5.85 -1.71
C VAL A 14 4.50 -5.99 -3.02
N GLU A 15 5.36 -7.00 -3.16
CA GLU A 15 5.99 -7.31 -4.45
C GLU A 15 4.92 -7.53 -5.53
N SER A 16 5.26 -7.25 -6.79
CA SER A 16 4.27 -7.25 -7.89
C SER A 16 3.62 -8.63 -8.06
N GLU A 17 4.39 -9.69 -7.84
CA GLU A 17 3.97 -11.09 -7.91
C GLU A 17 2.96 -11.45 -6.80
N GLU A 18 2.99 -10.72 -5.67
CA GLU A 18 2.14 -10.97 -4.51
C GLU A 18 0.82 -10.18 -4.56
N ILE A 19 0.64 -9.26 -5.51
CA ILE A 19 -0.57 -8.40 -5.58
C ILE A 19 -1.85 -9.24 -5.69
N MET A 20 -1.87 -10.26 -6.55
CA MET A 20 -3.06 -11.12 -6.71
C MET A 20 -3.38 -11.89 -5.43
N ARG A 21 -2.37 -12.37 -4.72
CA ARG A 21 -2.54 -13.07 -3.44
C ARG A 21 -3.05 -12.12 -2.36
N ALA A 22 -2.47 -10.93 -2.25
CA ALA A 22 -2.91 -9.90 -1.31
C ALA A 22 -4.36 -9.44 -1.58
N ALA A 23 -4.76 -9.37 -2.85
CA ALA A 23 -6.11 -9.01 -3.27
C ALA A 23 -7.12 -10.16 -3.19
N SER A 24 -6.69 -11.39 -2.88
CA SER A 24 -7.59 -12.53 -2.76
C SER A 24 -8.67 -12.28 -1.69
N PRO A 25 -9.90 -12.81 -1.85
CA PRO A 25 -11.00 -12.54 -0.93
C PRO A 25 -10.70 -12.83 0.54
N GLU A 26 -9.94 -13.90 0.79
CA GLU A 26 -9.54 -14.31 2.14
C GLU A 26 -8.55 -13.32 2.76
N ILE A 27 -7.43 -13.05 2.06
CA ILE A 27 -6.36 -12.20 2.59
C ILE A 27 -6.83 -10.76 2.72
N ARG A 28 -7.52 -10.21 1.71
CA ARG A 28 -7.98 -8.81 1.76
C ARG A 28 -8.94 -8.56 2.92
N ARG A 29 -9.77 -9.56 3.28
CA ARG A 29 -10.70 -9.45 4.42
C ARG A 29 -9.94 -9.44 5.74
N GLN A 30 -9.03 -10.40 5.94
CA GLN A 30 -8.21 -10.48 7.15
C GLN A 30 -7.40 -9.20 7.37
N VAL A 31 -6.79 -8.69 6.28
CA VAL A 31 -6.03 -7.45 6.29
C VAL A 31 -6.94 -6.26 6.66
N ALA A 32 -8.08 -6.09 5.99
CA ALA A 32 -9.00 -4.98 6.28
C ALA A 32 -9.51 -5.01 7.73
N GLU A 33 -9.83 -6.19 8.27
CA GLU A 33 -10.26 -6.35 9.68
C GLU A 33 -9.14 -5.94 10.64
N LYS A 34 -7.91 -6.40 10.40
CA LYS A 34 -6.76 -6.03 11.25
C LYS A 34 -6.43 -4.55 11.23
N PHE A 35 -6.50 -3.90 10.08
CA PHE A 35 -6.24 -2.47 10.02
C PHE A 35 -7.39 -1.62 10.59
N LYS A 36 -8.62 -2.13 10.55
CA LYS A 36 -9.75 -1.51 11.25
C LYS A 36 -9.58 -1.58 12.78
N GLU A 37 -9.08 -2.70 13.32
CA GLU A 37 -8.71 -2.82 14.75
C GLU A 37 -7.63 -1.80 15.15
N LEU A 38 -6.80 -1.36 14.19
CA LEU A 38 -5.76 -0.34 14.36
C LEU A 38 -6.25 1.09 14.05
N GLU A 39 -7.55 1.32 14.02
CA GLU A 39 -8.20 2.63 13.84
C GLU A 39 -7.97 3.30 12.47
N TYR A 40 -7.59 2.55 11.43
CA TYR A 40 -7.61 3.06 10.05
C TYR A 40 -9.03 3.04 9.48
N LEU A 41 -9.47 4.16 8.87
CA LEU A 41 -10.73 4.20 8.14
C LEU A 41 -10.66 3.43 6.82
N TYR A 42 -9.50 3.46 6.16
CA TYR A 42 -9.31 2.82 4.86
C TYR A 42 -8.01 2.03 4.83
N THR A 43 -8.09 0.82 4.30
CA THR A 43 -6.92 0.00 3.95
C THR A 43 -6.87 -0.18 2.44
N THR A 44 -5.74 0.17 1.84
CA THR A 44 -5.57 0.17 0.38
C THR A 44 -4.37 -0.69 -0.01
N LEU A 45 -4.44 -1.31 -1.19
CA LEU A 45 -3.33 -2.03 -1.80
C LEU A 45 -2.77 -1.17 -2.95
N ASP A 46 -1.47 -0.90 -2.93
CA ASP A 46 -0.81 -0.18 -4.01
C ASP A 46 -0.63 -1.12 -5.22
N LEU A 47 -1.40 -0.85 -6.27
CA LEU A 47 -1.34 -1.61 -7.53
C LEU A 47 -0.01 -1.44 -8.27
N GLY A 48 0.77 -0.41 -7.93
CA GLY A 48 2.11 -0.20 -8.46
C GLY A 48 3.17 -1.12 -7.83
N GLY A 49 2.81 -1.85 -6.78
CA GLY A 49 3.68 -2.76 -6.03
C GLY A 49 4.75 -2.04 -5.22
N TYR A 50 5.49 -2.82 -4.43
CA TYR A 50 6.69 -2.39 -3.75
C TYR A 50 7.80 -2.17 -4.79
N ARG A 51 8.46 -1.01 -4.73
CA ARG A 51 9.60 -0.68 -5.59
C ARG A 51 10.76 -0.22 -4.72
N MET A 52 11.87 -0.96 -4.76
CA MET A 52 13.15 -0.50 -4.21
C MET A 52 13.55 0.80 -4.90
N GLY A 53 13.87 1.84 -4.13
CA GLY A 53 14.26 3.17 -4.64
C GLY A 53 13.13 4.20 -4.77
N SER A 54 11.88 3.88 -4.40
CA SER A 54 10.74 4.83 -4.50
C SER A 54 10.84 6.07 -3.61
N MET A 55 11.82 6.14 -2.70
CA MET A 55 12.15 7.38 -1.98
C MET A 55 12.63 8.49 -2.94
N ASN A 56 13.07 8.13 -4.16
CA ASN A 56 13.52 9.06 -5.20
C ASN A 56 12.48 9.35 -6.30
N ALA A 57 11.39 8.57 -6.40
CA ALA A 57 10.41 8.75 -7.48
C ALA A 57 9.54 10.00 -7.29
N VAL A 58 9.27 10.40 -6.03
CA VAL A 58 8.52 11.63 -5.71
C VAL A 58 9.35 12.88 -6.02
N LEU A 59 10.69 12.81 -5.89
CA LEU A 59 11.59 13.94 -6.17
C LEU A 59 11.66 14.32 -7.66
N ASN A 60 11.34 13.40 -8.58
CA ASN A 60 11.39 13.67 -10.03
C ASN A 60 10.12 14.33 -10.61
N ARG A 61 9.06 14.58 -9.81
CA ARG A 61 7.89 15.34 -10.27
C ARG A 61 8.02 16.86 -10.11
N GLY A 62 9.08 17.35 -9.46
CA GLY A 62 9.25 18.77 -9.16
C GLY A 62 9.93 19.62 -10.23
N ASN A 63 10.34 19.05 -11.38
CA ASN A 63 11.13 19.77 -12.39
C ASN A 63 10.60 19.62 -13.81
N LYS A 64 9.33 19.98 -14.01
CA LYS A 64 8.82 20.39 -15.32
C LYS A 64 8.09 21.73 -15.17
N ALA A 65 8.89 22.79 -15.24
CA ALA A 65 8.45 24.07 -15.79
C ALA A 65 8.39 23.95 -17.32
#